data_AF-A0A2V7HQB2-F1
#
_entry.id   AF-A0A2V7HQB2-F1
#
_cell.length_a   1.000
_cell.length_b   1.000
_cell.length_c   1.000
_cell.angle_alpha   90.00
_cell.angle_beta   90.00
_cell.angle_gamma   90.00
#
_symmetry.space_group_name_H-M   'P 1'
#
loop_
_entity.id
_entity.type
_entity.pdbx_description
1 polymer ?
#
loop_
_entity_poly.entity_id
_entity_poly.type
_entity_poly.pdbx_seq_one_letter_code
_entity_poly.pdbx_strand_id
1 'polypeptide(L)'
;IGFDLGPETLARTALGDLGAGDRVNLERPLRLGAPVGGHLVQGHVDGVGVVTQLSREAETARLRLECQDEALAALLIPQGSVAVDGVSL
;
A
#
# COMPACT_ATOMS: atom_id res chain seq x y z
N ILE A 1 18.19 10.46 -3.46
CA ILE A 1 17.76 9.77 -2.21
C ILE A 1 18.06 8.30 -2.41
N GLY A 2 18.66 7.64 -1.42
CA GLY A 2 18.88 6.20 -1.39
C GLY A 2 18.51 5.67 0.00
N PHE A 3 18.15 4.39 0.07
CA PHE A 3 17.81 3.69 1.30
C PHE A 3 18.13 2.20 1.13
N ASP A 4 18.30 1.52 2.26
CA ASP A 4 18.54 0.07 2.30
C ASP A 4 17.25 -0.66 2.66
N LEU A 5 17.12 -1.89 2.16
CA LEU A 5 16.00 -2.78 2.46
C LEU A 5 16.45 -3.91 3.35
N GLY A 6 15.80 -4.07 4.49
CA GLY A 6 16.00 -5.21 5.38
C GLY A 6 15.34 -6.48 4.84
N PRO A 7 15.76 -7.67 5.32
CA PRO A 7 15.14 -8.94 4.91
C PRO A 7 13.63 -9.00 5.15
N GLU A 8 13.14 -8.47 6.27
CA GLU A 8 11.69 -8.44 6.57
C GLU A 8 10.94 -7.56 5.57
N THR A 9 11.48 -6.39 5.20
CA THR A 9 10.86 -5.52 4.21
C THR A 9 10.77 -6.20 2.85
N LEU A 10 11.83 -6.90 2.43
CA LEU A 10 11.82 -7.68 1.19
C LEU A 10 10.82 -8.84 1.25
N ALA A 11 10.65 -9.49 2.41
CA ALA A 11 9.72 -10.59 2.59
C ALA A 11 8.23 -10.14 2.64
N ARG A 12 7.97 -8.92 3.10
CA ARG A 12 6.61 -8.39 3.34
C ARG A 12 6.07 -7.49 2.24
N THR A 13 6.90 -7.04 1.30
CA THR A 13 6.54 -6.04 0.29
C THR A 13 6.85 -6.50 -1.11
N ALA A 14 6.23 -5.86 -2.11
CA ALA A 14 6.56 -6.06 -3.52
C ALA A 14 7.86 -5.34 -3.94
N LEU A 15 8.61 -4.72 -3.02
CA LEU A 15 9.81 -3.94 -3.35
C LEU A 15 10.94 -4.81 -3.90
N GLY A 16 10.96 -6.11 -3.58
CA GLY A 16 11.95 -7.06 -4.09
C GLY A 16 11.84 -7.33 -5.60
N ASP A 17 10.67 -7.07 -6.18
CA ASP A 17 10.39 -7.29 -7.61
C ASP A 17 10.68 -6.06 -8.47
N LEU A 18 11.02 -4.93 -7.85
CA LEU A 18 11.27 -3.67 -8.55
C LEU A 18 12.65 -3.63 -9.23
N GLY A 19 12.66 -3.12 -10.45
CA GLY A 19 13.85 -2.83 -11.24
C GLY A 19 14.16 -1.34 -11.38
N ALA A 20 15.32 -1.05 -11.96
CA ALA A 20 15.70 0.33 -12.27
C ALA A 20 14.72 0.95 -13.28
N GLY A 21 14.14 2.09 -12.92
CA GLY A 21 13.15 2.80 -13.74
C GLY A 21 11.70 2.60 -13.30
N ASP A 22 11.44 1.62 -12.42
CA ASP A 22 10.10 1.44 -11.85
C ASP A 22 9.71 2.61 -10.97
N ARG A 23 8.41 2.90 -10.94
CA ARG A 23 7.83 4.01 -10.19
C ARG A 23 7.35 3.52 -8.84
N VAL A 24 7.56 4.35 -7.82
CA VAL A 24 7.11 4.10 -6.45
C VAL A 24 6.33 5.31 -5.94
N ASN A 25 5.42 5.06 -5.00
CA ASN A 25 4.80 6.11 -4.22
C ASN A 25 5.75 6.55 -3.10
N LEU A 26 5.81 7.86 -2.84
CA LEU A 26 6.64 8.44 -1.79
C LEU A 26 5.80 9.42 -0.98
N GLU A 27 5.78 9.21 0.33
CA GLU A 27 5.19 10.14 1.28
C GLU A 27 6.22 10.50 2.34
N ARG A 28 6.26 11.79 2.75
CA ARG A 28 7.16 12.23 3.82
C ARG A 28 6.54 11.90 5.17
N PRO A 29 7.35 11.54 6.19
CA PRO A 29 6.84 11.36 7.53
C PRO A 29 6.05 12.58 8.01
N LEU A 30 4.91 12.31 8.64
CA LEU A 30 4.07 13.34 9.21
C LEU A 30 4.79 14.02 10.39
N ARG A 31 4.70 15.35 10.47
CA ARG A 31 5.14 16.08 11.67
C ARG A 31 4.09 15.94 12.77
N LEU A 32 4.53 15.87 14.02
CA LEU A 32 3.62 15.88 15.16
C LEU A 32 2.70 17.12 15.09
N GLY A 33 1.38 16.90 15.16
CA GLY A 33 0.37 17.95 15.09
C GLY A 33 0.00 18.42 13.68
N ALA A 34 0.60 17.85 12.62
CA ALA A 34 0.18 18.14 11.26
C ALA A 34 -1.18 17.48 10.93
N PRO A 35 -1.99 18.08 10.03
CA PRO A 35 -3.28 17.53 9.64
C PRO A 35 -3.13 16.20 8.89
N VAL A 36 -4.12 15.32 9.05
CA VAL A 36 -4.20 14.00 8.39
C VAL A 36 -5.33 14.02 7.35
N GLY A 37 -4.99 13.79 6.09
CA GLY A 37 -5.93 13.82 4.95
C GLY A 37 -6.55 12.47 4.58
N GLY A 38 -6.38 11.45 5.42
CA GLY A 38 -6.84 10.07 5.24
C GLY A 38 -6.91 9.35 6.59
N HIS A 39 -6.27 8.18 6.71
CA HIS A 39 -6.06 7.51 8.00
C HIS A 39 -4.57 7.48 8.40
N LEU A 40 -4.28 7.03 9.62
CA LEU A 40 -2.90 6.89 10.10
C LEU A 40 -2.23 5.68 9.45
N VAL A 41 -1.20 5.93 8.65
CA VAL A 41 -0.38 4.90 7.99
C VAL A 41 0.98 4.84 8.69
N GLN A 42 1.31 3.69 9.28
CA GLN A 42 2.58 3.51 10.01
C GLN A 42 3.77 3.25 9.09
N GLY A 43 3.52 2.77 7.87
CA GLY A 43 4.57 2.29 6.95
C GLY A 43 5.04 0.86 7.22
N HIS A 44 4.41 0.14 8.15
CA HIS A 44 4.59 -1.30 8.33
C HIS A 44 3.64 -2.04 7.39
N VAL A 45 4.19 -2.84 6.47
CA VAL A 45 3.39 -3.59 5.50
C VAL A 45 3.09 -4.98 6.05
N ASP A 46 1.82 -5.34 6.10
CA ASP A 46 1.37 -6.64 6.61
C ASP A 46 1.52 -7.76 5.57
N GLY A 47 1.34 -7.45 4.29
CA GLY A 47 1.50 -8.39 3.18
C GLY A 47 1.30 -7.77 1.81
N VAL A 48 1.33 -8.62 0.79
CA VAL A 48 1.18 -8.24 -0.63
C VAL A 48 -0.14 -8.79 -1.17
N GLY A 49 -0.90 -7.94 -1.85
CA GLY A 49 -2.09 -8.31 -2.60
C GLY A 49 -1.85 -8.24 -4.11
N VAL A 50 -2.69 -8.94 -4.89
CA VAL A 50 -2.62 -8.96 -6.35
C VAL A 50 -3.79 -8.17 -6.94
N VAL A 51 -3.51 -7.21 -7.82
CA VAL A 51 -4.56 -6.55 -8.60
C VAL A 51 -5.08 -7.53 -9.65
N THR A 52 -6.31 -8.00 -9.50
CA THR A 52 -6.95 -8.96 -10.42
C THR A 52 -7.84 -8.29 -11.45
N GLN A 53 -8.27 -7.05 -11.20
CA GLN A 53 -9.06 -6.27 -12.14
C GLN A 53 -8.79 -4.77 -11.97
N LEU A 54 -8.71 -4.06 -13.09
CA LEU A 54 -8.68 -2.61 -13.16
C LEU A 54 -9.71 -2.14 -14.20
N SER A 55 -10.68 -1.35 -13.79
CA SER A 55 -11.59 -0.64 -14.69
C SER A 55 -11.46 0.87 -14.49
N ARG A 56 -11.43 1.62 -15.60
CA ARG A 56 -11.42 3.07 -15.58
C ARG A 56 -12.84 3.57 -15.80
N GLU A 57 -13.31 4.41 -14.88
CA GLU A 57 -14.65 5.00 -14.88
C GLU A 57 -14.49 6.53 -14.86
N ALA A 58 -14.56 7.15 -16.04
CA ALA A 58 -14.30 8.57 -16.25
C ALA A 58 -12.96 9.01 -15.61
N GLU A 59 -13.02 9.90 -14.60
CA GLU A 59 -11.87 10.43 -13.87
C GLU A 59 -11.41 9.53 -12.71
N THR A 60 -12.00 8.35 -12.55
CA THR A 60 -11.71 7.41 -11.47
C THR A 60 -11.27 6.05 -11.97
N ALA A 61 -10.65 5.28 -11.09
CA ALA A 61 -10.29 3.89 -11.33
C ALA A 61 -10.87 3.02 -10.22
N ARG A 62 -11.42 1.87 -10.60
CA ARG A 62 -11.85 0.82 -9.69
C ARG A 62 -10.88 -0.35 -9.79
N LEU A 63 -10.34 -0.74 -8.65
CA LEU A 63 -9.39 -1.83 -8.49
C LEU A 63 -10.07 -2.98 -7.76
N ARG A 64 -9.85 -4.21 -8.23
CA ARG A 64 -10.09 -5.41 -7.44
C ARG A 64 -8.75 -5.96 -7.01
N LEU A 65 -8.54 -6.04 -5.70
CA LEU A 65 -7.36 -6.62 -5.10
C LEU A 65 -7.72 -7.94 -4.43
N GLU A 66 -6.90 -8.95 -4.66
CA GLU A 66 -6.97 -10.23 -3.99
C GLU A 66 -5.90 -10.28 -2.90
N CYS A 67 -6.32 -10.48 -1.66
CA CYS A 67 -5.44 -10.72 -0.53
C CYS A 67 -5.46 -12.22 -0.22
N GLN A 68 -4.31 -12.88 -0.37
CA GLN A 68 -4.19 -14.33 -0.15
C GLN A 68 -4.03 -14.70 1.33
N ASP A 69 -3.61 -13.75 2.17
CA ASP A 69 -3.49 -13.95 3.61
C ASP A 69 -4.88 -13.82 4.27
N GLU A 70 -5.42 -14.95 4.72
CA GLU A 70 -6.74 -15.01 5.36
C GLU A 70 -6.81 -14.20 6.66
N ALA A 71 -5.70 -14.13 7.42
CA ALA A 71 -5.66 -13.38 8.67
C ALA A 71 -5.71 -11.87 8.40
N LEU A 72 -4.99 -11.40 7.37
CA LEU A 72 -5.08 -10.01 6.92
C LEU A 72 -6.44 -9.71 6.31
N ALA A 73 -6.98 -10.61 5.48
CA ALA A 73 -8.30 -10.45 4.87
C ALA A 73 -9.41 -10.30 5.92
N ALA A 74 -9.30 -10.99 7.06
CA ALA A 74 -10.24 -10.87 8.17
C ALA A 74 -10.26 -9.49 8.85
N LEU A 75 -9.23 -8.66 8.64
CA LEU A 75 -9.16 -7.29 9.15
C LEU A 75 -9.84 -6.27 8.20
N LEU A 76 -10.11 -6.66 6.96
CA LEU A 76 -10.72 -5.79 5.96
C LEU A 76 -12.25 -5.81 6.12
N ILE A 77 -12.83 -4.61 6.24
CA ILE A 77 -14.28 -4.43 6.38
C ILE A 77 -14.83 -3.51 5.28
N PRO A 78 -16.11 -3.65 4.89
CA PRO A 78 -16.75 -2.70 3.99
C PRO A 78 -16.65 -1.26 4.53
N GLN A 79 -16.25 -0.32 3.68
CA GLN A 79 -16.05 1.09 4.03
C GLN A 79 -14.97 1.35 5.10
N GLY A 80 -14.17 0.34 5.44
CA GLY A 80 -12.96 0.52 6.23
C GLY A 80 -11.84 1.16 5.40
N SER A 81 -10.87 1.75 6.08
CA SER A 81 -9.66 2.28 5.43
C SER A 81 -8.61 1.20 5.24
N VAL A 82 -7.85 1.30 4.15
CA VAL A 82 -6.68 0.44 3.89
C VAL A 82 -5.59 1.24 3.21
N ALA A 83 -4.32 0.95 3.50
CA ALA A 83 -3.19 1.52 2.79
C ALA A 83 -2.71 0.53 1.71
N VAL A 84 -2.73 0.94 0.44
CA VAL A 84 -2.19 0.14 -0.69
C VAL A 84 -1.07 0.93 -1.34
N ASP A 85 0.14 0.36 -1.36
CA ASP A 85 1.36 1.04 -1.82
C ASP A 85 1.52 2.46 -1.23
N GLY A 86 1.20 2.61 0.06
CA GLY A 86 1.27 3.88 0.79
C GLY A 86 0.10 4.86 0.52
N VAL A 87 -0.86 4.51 -0.34
CA VAL A 87 -2.06 5.33 -0.59
C VAL A 87 -3.17 4.90 0.35
N SER A 88 -3.69 5.85 1.15
CA SER A 88 -4.91 5.66 1.93
C SER A 88 -6.12 5.58 1.00
N LEU A 89 -6.84 4.46 1.04
CA LEU A 89 -8.10 4.20 0.32
C LEU A 89 -9.27 3.94 1.28
#